data_AF-A0A961IUW1-F1
#
_entry.id   AF-A0A961IUW1-F1
#
_cell.length_a   1.000
_cell.length_b   1.000
_cell.length_c   1.000
_cell.angle_alpha   90.00
_cell.angle_beta   90.00
_cell.angle_gamma   90.00
#
_symmetry.space_group_name_H-M   'P 1'
#
loop_
_entity.id
_entity.type
_entity.pdbx_description
1 polymer ?
#
loop_
_entity_poly.entity_id
_entity_poly.type
_entity_poly.pdbx_seq_one_letter_code
_entity_poly.pdbx_strand_id
1 'polypeptide(L)'
;MARVMRGSAIVLVGYGASQFLRLLSNLILTRLLFPEAFGLMALVAMVEMGLTLFTDMGIAPSIAQSKRGDDPKFLDTAYSLKVIRGFVLWIIACILAYPASLFFDAPQLAYFLPISVFSMVITGFVTTRVQTAIRHLKFGKVTLVELGAQITSLVFMVSLAWYTESVLALVLGNLVNALALLFL
;
A
#
# COMPACT_ATOMS: atom_id res chain seq x y z
N MET A 1 30.22 5.18 7.48
CA MET A 1 30.22 5.38 6.02
C MET A 1 29.87 4.11 5.25
N ALA A 2 30.67 3.03 5.30
CA ALA A 2 30.44 1.82 4.47
C ALA A 2 29.06 1.14 4.65
N ARG A 3 28.53 1.05 5.89
CA ARG A 3 27.20 0.47 6.15
C ARG A 3 26.06 1.35 5.60
N VAL A 4 26.24 2.67 5.60
CA VAL A 4 25.28 3.63 5.03
C VAL A 4 25.30 3.54 3.51
N MET A 5 26.48 3.55 2.87
CA MET A 5 26.60 3.40 1.41
C MET A 5 25.99 2.08 0.91
N ARG A 6 26.25 0.97 1.60
CA ARG A 6 25.65 -0.33 1.25
C ARG A 6 24.13 -0.32 1.47
N GLY A 7 23.64 0.31 2.54
CA GLY A 7 22.21 0.49 2.78
C GLY A 7 21.53 1.33 1.69
N SER A 8 22.12 2.46 1.32
CA SER A 8 21.64 3.33 0.23
C SER A 8 21.63 2.61 -1.10
N ALA A 9 22.67 1.83 -1.42
CA ALA A 9 22.70 1.03 -2.65
C ALA A 9 21.57 -0.01 -2.69
N ILE A 10 21.31 -0.69 -1.57
CA ILE A 10 20.19 -1.65 -1.46
C ILE A 10 18.85 -0.96 -1.65
N VAL A 11 18.64 0.20 -1.03
CA VAL A 11 17.40 0.98 -1.19
C VAL A 11 17.23 1.43 -2.64
N LEU A 12 18.29 1.92 -3.29
CA LEU A 12 18.24 2.33 -4.70
C LEU A 12 17.90 1.16 -5.62
N VAL A 13 18.57 0.03 -5.46
CA VAL A 13 18.30 -1.18 -6.26
C VAL A 13 16.89 -1.71 -5.98
N GLY A 14 16.48 -1.75 -4.73
CA GLY A 14 15.15 -2.18 -4.32
C GLY A 14 14.04 -1.30 -4.91
N TYR A 15 14.21 0.01 -4.81
CA TYR A 15 13.31 0.98 -5.43
C TYR A 15 13.28 0.80 -6.94
N GLY A 16 14.44 0.72 -7.60
CA GLY A 16 14.54 0.49 -9.05
C GLY A 16 13.83 -0.79 -9.49
N ALA A 17 14.02 -1.89 -8.76
CA ALA A 17 13.31 -3.14 -9.00
C ALA A 17 11.79 -2.98 -8.84
N SER A 18 11.33 -2.28 -7.79
CA SER A 18 9.90 -2.03 -7.58
C SER A 18 9.28 -1.16 -8.69
N GLN A 19 10.01 -0.15 -9.17
CA GLN A 19 9.60 0.67 -10.31
C GLN A 19 9.51 -0.17 -11.58
N PHE A 20 10.51 -1.01 -11.85
CA PHE A 20 10.52 -1.91 -12.99
C PHE A 20 9.35 -2.90 -12.95
N LEU A 21 9.09 -3.53 -11.79
CA LEU A 21 7.94 -4.41 -11.59
C LEU A 21 6.62 -3.69 -11.82
N ARG A 22 6.48 -2.44 -11.37
CA ARG A 22 5.27 -1.64 -11.60
C ARG A 22 5.07 -1.31 -13.07
N LEU A 23 6.15 -0.95 -13.79
CA LEU A 23 6.09 -0.72 -15.23
C LEU A 23 5.70 -1.99 -15.98
N LEU A 24 6.34 -3.12 -15.67
CA LEU A 24 6.01 -4.42 -16.24
C LEU A 24 4.55 -4.79 -16.00
N SER A 25 4.09 -4.64 -14.75
CA SER A 25 2.70 -4.83 -14.35
C SER A 25 1.74 -4.01 -15.21
N ASN A 26 2.00 -2.70 -15.34
CA ASN A 26 1.16 -1.82 -16.12
C ASN A 26 1.14 -2.20 -17.61
N LEU A 27 2.29 -2.57 -18.19
CA LEU A 27 2.36 -2.99 -19.59
C LEU A 27 1.59 -4.29 -19.86
N ILE A 28 1.65 -5.25 -18.94
CA ILE A 28 0.89 -6.50 -19.05
C ILE A 28 -0.61 -6.21 -18.89
N LEU A 29 -0.98 -5.48 -17.84
CA LEU A 29 -2.39 -5.24 -17.51
C LEU A 29 -3.10 -4.34 -18.51
N THR A 30 -2.42 -3.37 -19.12
CA THR A 30 -2.99 -2.54 -20.20
C THR A 30 -3.27 -3.32 -21.48
N ARG A 31 -2.63 -4.49 -21.66
CA ARG A 31 -2.96 -5.41 -22.76
C ARG A 31 -4.11 -6.35 -22.43
N LEU A 32 -4.32 -6.66 -21.15
CA LEU A 32 -5.36 -7.57 -20.66
C LEU A 32 -6.67 -6.85 -20.30
N LEU A 33 -6.60 -5.59 -19.90
CA LEU A 33 -7.71 -4.79 -19.44
C LEU A 33 -7.98 -3.63 -20.39
N PHE A 34 -9.22 -3.20 -20.42
CA PHE A 34 -9.65 -2.03 -21.17
C PHE A 34 -9.16 -0.72 -20.52
N PRO A 35 -8.89 0.34 -21.31
CA PRO A 35 -8.32 1.60 -20.82
C PRO A 35 -9.14 2.27 -19.70
N GLU A 36 -10.46 2.12 -19.72
CA GLU A 36 -11.39 2.73 -18.77
C GLU A 36 -11.16 2.21 -17.34
N ALA A 37 -10.64 1.00 -17.18
CA ALA A 37 -10.29 0.41 -15.88
C ALA A 37 -9.22 1.25 -15.16
N PHE A 38 -8.23 1.76 -15.89
CA PHE A 38 -7.15 2.56 -15.34
C PHE A 38 -7.62 3.97 -14.96
N GLY A 39 -8.58 4.53 -15.70
CA GLY A 39 -9.20 5.81 -15.35
C GLY A 39 -9.94 5.73 -14.00
N LEU A 40 -10.75 4.68 -13.82
CA LEU A 40 -11.43 4.42 -12.55
C LEU A 40 -10.44 4.21 -11.40
N MET A 41 -9.39 3.42 -11.60
CA MET A 41 -8.37 3.20 -10.57
C MET A 41 -7.56 4.46 -10.24
N ALA A 42 -7.37 5.37 -11.20
CA ALA A 42 -6.77 6.67 -10.92
C ALA A 42 -7.65 7.52 -9.99
N LEU A 43 -8.98 7.50 -10.17
CA LEU A 43 -9.92 8.16 -9.26
C LEU A 43 -9.88 7.54 -7.85
N VAL A 44 -9.87 6.21 -7.78
CA VAL A 44 -9.71 5.48 -6.50
C VAL A 44 -8.41 5.92 -5.81
N ALA A 45 -7.28 5.86 -6.51
CA ALA A 45 -5.97 6.23 -5.98
C ALA A 45 -5.90 7.69 -5.53
N MET A 46 -6.56 8.60 -6.25
CA MET A 46 -6.62 10.02 -5.89
C MET A 46 -7.37 10.22 -4.56
N VAL A 47 -8.53 9.59 -4.39
CA VAL A 47 -9.29 9.68 -3.12
C VAL A 47 -8.52 9.03 -1.98
N GLU A 48 -7.92 7.87 -2.23
CA GLU A 48 -7.07 7.15 -1.28
C GLU A 48 -5.85 7.99 -0.83
N MET A 49 -5.20 8.68 -1.79
CA MET A 49 -4.10 9.59 -1.50
C MET A 49 -4.57 10.80 -0.67
N GLY A 50 -5.72 11.39 -1.01
CA GLY A 50 -6.33 12.46 -0.22
C GLY A 50 -6.55 12.04 1.24
N LEU A 51 -7.20 10.90 1.46
CA LEU A 51 -7.40 10.31 2.79
C LEU A 51 -6.08 10.10 3.55
N THR A 52 -5.07 9.62 2.85
CA THR A 52 -3.74 9.39 3.43
C THR A 52 -3.11 10.70 3.91
N LEU A 53 -3.13 11.74 3.08
CA LEU A 53 -2.53 13.05 3.38
C LEU A 53 -3.22 13.75 4.55
N PHE A 54 -4.56 13.70 4.63
CA PHE A 54 -5.31 14.29 5.74
C PHE A 54 -5.05 13.64 7.10
N THR A 55 -4.52 12.41 7.10
CA THR A 55 -4.34 11.60 8.32
C THR A 55 -2.90 11.19 8.56
N ASP A 56 -1.92 11.78 7.86
CA ASP A 56 -0.52 11.45 8.10
C ASP A 56 -0.12 11.93 9.50
N MET A 57 -0.06 10.98 10.44
CA MET A 57 0.27 11.21 11.84
C MET A 57 1.79 11.21 12.09
N GLY A 58 2.63 11.00 11.08
CA GLY A 58 4.09 10.93 11.28
C GLY A 58 4.54 9.74 12.15
N ILE A 59 3.81 8.62 12.11
CA ILE A 59 4.13 7.44 12.94
C ILE A 59 5.51 6.86 12.56
N ALA A 60 5.81 6.71 11.27
CA ALA A 60 7.10 6.22 10.82
C ALA A 60 8.27 7.15 11.24
N PRO A 61 8.25 8.47 10.99
CA PRO A 61 9.32 9.36 11.42
C PRO A 61 9.44 9.46 12.95
N SER A 62 8.33 9.38 13.70
CA SER A 62 8.38 9.39 15.16
C SER A 62 9.09 8.14 15.73
N ILE A 63 8.87 6.94 15.18
CA ILE A 63 9.64 5.74 15.55
C ILE A 63 11.12 5.89 15.15
N ALA A 64 11.40 6.42 13.96
CA ALA A 64 12.76 6.56 13.47
C ALA A 64 13.60 7.56 14.31
N GLN A 65 13.02 8.67 14.74
CA GLN A 65 13.75 9.77 15.39
C GLN A 65 13.65 9.76 16.92
N SER A 66 12.58 9.23 17.50
CA SER A 66 12.39 9.24 18.95
C SER A 66 13.45 8.42 19.67
N LYS A 67 13.91 8.90 20.84
CA LYS A 67 14.75 8.09 21.75
C LYS A 67 14.04 6.81 22.21
N ARG A 68 12.70 6.82 22.24
CA ARG A 68 11.83 5.69 22.60
C ARG A 68 11.45 4.80 21.41
N GLY A 69 12.07 4.97 20.23
CA GLY A 69 11.75 4.19 19.03
C GLY A 69 12.00 2.68 19.12
N ASP A 70 12.60 2.21 20.21
CA ASP A 70 12.80 0.79 20.53
C ASP A 70 12.07 0.36 21.82
N ASP A 71 11.35 1.27 22.48
CA ASP A 71 10.55 0.99 23.67
C ASP A 71 9.26 0.26 23.27
N PRO A 72 9.01 -0.96 23.78
CA PRO A 72 7.81 -1.73 23.45
C PRO A 72 6.51 -0.95 23.68
N LYS A 73 6.40 -0.18 24.77
CA LYS A 73 5.18 0.59 25.07
C LYS A 73 4.93 1.70 24.05
N PHE A 74 6.01 2.33 23.57
CA PHE A 74 5.93 3.34 22.52
C PHE A 74 5.51 2.70 21.19
N LEU A 75 6.08 1.55 20.86
CA LEU A 75 5.75 0.79 19.64
C LEU A 75 4.31 0.24 19.67
N ASP A 76 3.81 -0.21 20.82
CA ASP A 76 2.44 -0.70 20.98
C ASP A 76 1.41 0.43 20.81
N THR A 77 1.75 1.64 21.27
CA THR A 77 0.93 2.84 21.06
C THR A 77 0.91 3.23 19.58
N ALA A 78 2.08 3.26 18.92
CA ALA A 78 2.19 3.51 17.49
C ALA A 78 1.41 2.47 16.66
N TYR A 79 1.47 1.20 17.04
CA TYR A 79 0.71 0.12 16.43
C TYR A 79 -0.81 0.33 16.59
N SER A 80 -1.27 0.64 17.80
CA SER A 80 -2.69 0.89 18.08
C SER A 80 -3.21 2.08 17.26
N LEU A 81 -2.44 3.16 17.15
CA LEU A 81 -2.77 4.32 16.30
C LEU A 81 -2.88 3.95 14.82
N LYS A 82 -1.97 3.11 14.30
CA LYS A 82 -2.06 2.61 12.92
C LYS A 82 -3.35 1.84 12.67
N VAL A 83 -3.70 0.92 13.57
CA VAL A 83 -4.91 0.10 13.45
C VAL A 83 -6.16 0.98 13.48
N ILE A 84 -6.27 1.87 14.47
CA ILE A 84 -7.40 2.79 14.59
C ILE A 84 -7.51 3.69 13.35
N ARG A 85 -6.39 4.24 12.88
CA ARG A 85 -6.35 5.06 11.66
C ARG A 85 -6.85 4.28 10.44
N GLY A 86 -6.43 3.03 10.27
CA GLY A 86 -6.87 2.18 9.15
C GLY A 86 -8.39 2.02 9.12
N PHE A 87 -9.01 1.72 10.26
CA PHE A 87 -10.48 1.61 10.36
C PHE A 87 -11.19 2.94 10.14
N VAL A 88 -10.69 4.03 10.73
CA VAL A 88 -11.28 5.38 10.54
C VAL A 88 -11.27 5.76 9.07
N LEU A 89 -10.14 5.57 8.38
CA LEU A 89 -10.02 5.88 6.96
C LEU A 89 -10.95 5.05 6.09
N TRP A 90 -11.08 3.76 6.39
CA TRP A 90 -12.00 2.89 5.67
C TRP A 90 -13.46 3.28 5.87
N ILE A 91 -13.88 3.62 7.10
CA ILE A 91 -15.24 4.11 7.38
C ILE A 91 -15.50 5.42 6.62
N ILE A 92 -14.56 6.36 6.64
CA ILE A 92 -14.66 7.61 5.88
C ILE A 92 -14.78 7.31 4.37
N ALA A 93 -13.98 6.39 3.84
CA ALA A 93 -14.07 5.99 2.44
C ALA A 93 -15.44 5.38 2.09
N CYS A 94 -16.02 4.55 2.95
CA CYS A 94 -17.37 4.01 2.77
C CYS A 94 -18.43 5.11 2.69
N ILE A 95 -18.33 6.14 3.56
CA ILE A 95 -19.25 7.28 3.55
C ILE A 95 -19.03 8.15 2.31
N LEU A 96 -17.78 8.36 1.89
CA LEU A 96 -17.42 9.19 0.74
C LEU A 96 -17.63 8.49 -0.61
N ALA A 97 -17.75 7.16 -0.64
CA ALA A 97 -17.83 6.40 -1.89
C ALA A 97 -19.01 6.83 -2.78
N TYR A 98 -20.20 6.97 -2.19
CA TYR A 98 -21.37 7.43 -2.93
C TYR A 98 -21.25 8.89 -3.44
N PRO A 99 -20.96 9.91 -2.60
CA PRO A 99 -20.82 11.28 -3.09
C PRO A 99 -19.65 11.43 -4.08
N ALA A 100 -18.54 10.70 -3.89
CA ALA A 100 -17.45 10.69 -4.86
C ALA A 100 -17.89 10.10 -6.21
N SER A 101 -18.69 9.04 -6.21
CA SER A 101 -19.20 8.43 -7.45
C SER A 101 -20.06 9.39 -8.27
N LEU A 102 -20.84 10.25 -7.60
CA LEU A 102 -21.65 11.28 -8.25
C LEU A 102 -20.79 12.46 -8.72
N PHE A 103 -19.84 12.89 -7.90
CA PHE A 103 -18.98 14.03 -8.20
C PHE A 103 -18.07 13.78 -9.41
N PHE A 104 -17.55 12.55 -9.55
CA PHE A 104 -16.68 12.16 -10.65
C PHE A 104 -17.40 11.50 -11.83
N ASP A 105 -18.75 11.46 -11.79
CA ASP A 105 -19.59 10.80 -12.80
C ASP A 105 -19.14 9.35 -13.09
N ALA A 106 -18.78 8.62 -12.02
CA ALA A 106 -18.20 7.29 -12.06
C ALA A 106 -18.91 6.35 -11.07
N PRO A 107 -20.06 5.75 -11.45
CA PRO A 107 -20.90 4.94 -10.55
C PRO A 107 -20.16 3.77 -9.92
N GLN A 108 -19.21 3.18 -10.65
CA GLN A 108 -18.38 2.06 -10.21
C GLN A 108 -17.52 2.42 -8.98
N LEU A 109 -17.16 3.69 -8.81
CA LEU A 109 -16.37 4.18 -7.68
C LEU A 109 -17.03 3.88 -6.33
N ALA A 110 -18.36 3.87 -6.29
CA ALA A 110 -19.13 3.55 -5.08
C ALA A 110 -18.78 2.16 -4.51
N TYR A 111 -18.39 1.22 -5.37
CA TYR A 111 -18.04 -0.15 -4.99
C TYR A 111 -16.53 -0.34 -4.84
N PHE A 112 -15.74 0.17 -5.79
CA PHE A 112 -14.30 -0.09 -5.80
C PHE A 112 -13.52 0.72 -4.77
N LEU A 113 -13.99 1.93 -4.41
CA LEU A 113 -13.30 2.75 -3.42
C LEU A 113 -13.28 2.09 -2.02
N PRO A 114 -14.41 1.64 -1.43
CA PRO A 114 -14.39 0.95 -0.15
C PRO A 114 -13.54 -0.32 -0.14
N ILE A 115 -13.54 -1.06 -1.24
CA ILE A 115 -12.75 -2.30 -1.36
C ILE A 115 -11.26 -1.96 -1.42
N SER A 116 -10.84 -0.97 -2.21
CA SER A 116 -9.42 -0.58 -2.30
C SER A 116 -8.89 -0.05 -0.98
N VAL A 117 -9.65 0.87 -0.35
CA VAL A 117 -9.23 1.52 0.90
C VAL A 117 -9.23 0.54 2.09
N PHE A 118 -9.89 -0.62 1.98
CA PHE A 118 -9.78 -1.68 2.99
C PHE A 118 -8.34 -2.19 3.15
N SER A 119 -7.47 -2.01 2.14
CA SER A 119 -6.03 -2.24 2.27
C SER A 119 -5.39 -1.44 3.41
N MET A 120 -5.92 -0.26 3.76
CA MET A 120 -5.46 0.55 4.89
C MET A 120 -5.75 -0.09 6.25
N VAL A 121 -6.86 -0.82 6.36
CA VAL A 121 -7.16 -1.63 7.55
C VAL A 121 -6.11 -2.71 7.68
N ILE A 122 -5.87 -3.47 6.61
CA ILE A 122 -4.91 -4.58 6.58
C ILE A 122 -3.49 -4.09 6.90
N THR A 123 -3.03 -3.03 6.23
CA THR A 123 -1.70 -2.45 6.48
C THR A 123 -1.59 -1.77 7.86
N GLY A 124 -2.72 -1.38 8.45
CA GLY A 124 -2.81 -0.95 9.85
C GLY A 124 -2.31 -2.03 10.81
N PHE A 125 -2.60 -3.30 10.53
CA PHE A 125 -2.13 -4.47 11.31
C PHE A 125 -0.68 -4.87 11.02
N VAL A 126 -0.02 -4.29 10.00
CA VAL A 126 1.41 -4.56 9.77
C VAL A 126 2.20 -4.10 11.00
N THR A 127 3.03 -4.99 11.53
CA THR A 127 3.80 -4.77 12.75
C THR A 127 4.72 -3.55 12.65
N THR A 128 4.98 -2.90 13.79
CA THR A 128 5.93 -1.78 13.89
C THR A 128 7.40 -2.19 13.69
N ARG A 129 7.67 -3.51 13.61
CA ARG A 129 9.02 -4.05 13.35
C ARG A 129 9.60 -3.58 12.02
N VAL A 130 8.77 -3.27 11.03
CA VAL A 130 9.25 -2.72 9.74
C VAL A 130 9.91 -1.35 9.98
N GLN A 131 9.25 -0.48 10.75
CA GLN A 131 9.75 0.85 11.10
C GLN A 131 10.99 0.75 12.00
N THR A 132 11.01 -0.19 12.95
CA THR A 132 12.20 -0.48 13.76
C THR A 132 13.35 -1.04 12.90
N ALA A 133 13.08 -1.88 11.90
CA ALA A 133 14.11 -2.39 10.99
C ALA A 133 14.73 -1.26 10.15
N ILE A 134 13.93 -0.32 9.66
CA ILE A 134 14.38 0.90 8.99
C ILE A 134 15.28 1.73 9.92
N ARG A 135 14.85 1.96 11.17
CA ARG A 135 15.63 2.65 12.21
C ARG A 135 17.02 2.02 12.42
N HIS A 136 17.09 0.69 12.42
CA HIS A 136 18.35 -0.06 12.57
C HIS A 136 19.11 -0.30 11.25
N LEU A 137 18.76 0.43 10.18
CA LEU A 137 19.39 0.36 8.85
C LEU A 137 19.35 -1.06 8.23
N LYS A 138 18.36 -1.88 8.58
CA LYS A 138 18.15 -3.23 8.05
C LYS A 138 17.35 -3.20 6.74
N PHE A 139 17.68 -2.27 5.84
CA PHE A 139 16.93 -2.01 4.61
C PHE A 139 16.77 -3.25 3.73
N GLY A 140 17.80 -4.11 3.62
CA GLY A 140 17.72 -5.30 2.77
C GLY A 140 16.61 -6.28 3.15
N LYS A 141 16.28 -6.41 4.45
CA LYS A 141 15.17 -7.27 4.88
C LYS A 141 13.82 -6.64 4.52
N VAL A 142 13.69 -5.33 4.75
CA VAL A 142 12.48 -4.57 4.43
C VAL A 142 12.21 -4.60 2.92
N THR A 143 13.23 -4.30 2.13
CA THR A 143 13.16 -4.37 0.66
C THR A 143 12.79 -5.77 0.16
N LEU A 144 13.32 -6.83 0.77
CA LEU A 144 12.97 -8.21 0.36
C LEU A 144 11.49 -8.53 0.65
N VAL A 145 10.97 -8.10 1.80
CA VAL A 145 9.55 -8.25 2.15
C VAL A 145 8.67 -7.45 1.19
N GLU A 146 9.02 -6.19 0.91
CA GLU A 146 8.29 -5.32 -0.02
C GLU A 146 8.25 -5.89 -1.44
N LEU A 147 9.40 -6.33 -1.98
CA LEU A 147 9.48 -6.95 -3.30
C LEU A 147 8.74 -8.29 -3.34
N GLY A 148 8.84 -9.11 -2.29
CA GLY A 148 8.09 -10.37 -2.18
C GLY A 148 6.58 -10.16 -2.20
N ALA A 149 6.09 -9.16 -1.45
CA ALA A 149 4.68 -8.79 -1.45
C ALA A 149 4.23 -8.22 -2.81
N GLN A 150 5.08 -7.42 -3.47
CA GLN A 150 4.79 -6.86 -4.78
C GLN A 150 4.73 -7.94 -5.87
N ILE A 151 5.66 -8.90 -5.86
CA ILE A 151 5.66 -10.03 -6.79
C ILE A 151 4.43 -10.92 -6.55
N THR A 152 4.11 -11.22 -5.30
CA THR A 152 2.93 -12.03 -4.93
C THR A 152 1.64 -11.38 -5.43
N SER A 153 1.50 -10.07 -5.20
CA SER A 153 0.38 -9.27 -5.70
C SER A 153 0.33 -9.24 -7.22
N LEU A 154 1.47 -9.03 -7.89
CA LEU A 154 1.57 -9.00 -9.35
C LEU A 154 1.11 -10.31 -9.99
N VAL A 155 1.63 -11.44 -9.49
CA VAL A 155 1.27 -12.77 -10.01
C VAL A 155 -0.22 -13.03 -9.82
N PHE A 156 -0.77 -12.72 -8.65
CA PHE A 156 -2.20 -12.87 -8.38
C PHE A 156 -3.04 -11.97 -9.31
N MET A 157 -2.69 -10.69 -9.40
CA MET A 157 -3.40 -9.69 -10.18
C MET A 157 -3.41 -10.03 -11.68
N VAL A 158 -2.26 -10.42 -12.24
CA VAL A 158 -2.17 -10.83 -13.66
C VAL A 158 -2.97 -12.10 -13.92
N SER A 159 -2.89 -13.10 -13.03
CA SER A 159 -3.65 -14.35 -13.17
C SER A 159 -5.16 -14.09 -13.14
N LEU A 160 -5.61 -13.23 -12.23
CA LEU A 160 -7.02 -12.88 -12.09
C LEU A 160 -7.51 -12.01 -13.26
N ALA A 161 -6.70 -11.06 -13.72
CA ALA A 161 -7.01 -10.23 -14.89
C ALA A 161 -7.13 -11.10 -16.14
N TRP A 162 -6.28 -12.11 -16.31
CA TRP A 162 -6.34 -13.03 -17.44
C TRP A 162 -7.61 -13.90 -17.46
N TYR A 163 -8.15 -14.24 -16.29
CA TYR A 163 -9.38 -15.04 -16.20
C TYR A 163 -10.67 -14.21 -16.27
N THR A 164 -10.67 -13.02 -15.67
CA THR A 164 -11.91 -12.22 -15.48
C THR A 164 -12.01 -10.99 -16.36
N GLU A 165 -10.90 -10.53 -16.93
CA GLU A 165 -10.80 -9.26 -17.69
C GLU A 165 -11.43 -8.06 -16.96
N SER A 166 -11.47 -8.11 -15.62
CA SER A 166 -12.22 -7.19 -14.78
C SER A 166 -11.30 -6.25 -14.00
N VAL A 167 -11.80 -5.03 -13.76
CA VAL A 167 -11.17 -4.04 -12.86
C VAL A 167 -10.94 -4.60 -11.46
N LEU A 168 -11.75 -5.58 -11.05
CA LEU A 168 -11.58 -6.29 -9.77
C LEU A 168 -10.17 -6.86 -9.59
N ALA A 169 -9.48 -7.24 -10.67
CA ALA A 169 -8.11 -7.72 -10.60
C ALA A 169 -7.16 -6.68 -9.99
N LEU A 170 -7.31 -5.40 -10.37
CA LEU A 170 -6.48 -4.30 -9.89
C LEU A 170 -6.71 -4.04 -8.40
N VAL A 171 -7.98 -3.98 -8.00
CA VAL A 171 -8.37 -3.71 -6.61
C VAL A 171 -7.98 -4.86 -5.68
N LEU A 172 -8.24 -6.10 -6.09
CA LEU A 172 -7.85 -7.27 -5.30
C LEU A 172 -6.34 -7.47 -5.27
N GLY A 173 -5.62 -7.07 -6.33
CA GLY A 173 -4.16 -7.00 -6.34
C GLY A 173 -3.61 -6.14 -5.19
N ASN A 174 -4.19 -4.96 -4.97
CA ASN A 174 -3.81 -4.09 -3.84
C ASN A 174 -4.08 -4.74 -2.48
N LEU A 175 -5.21 -5.41 -2.31
CA LEU A 175 -5.52 -6.15 -1.08
C LEU A 175 -4.56 -7.31 -0.84
N VAL A 176 -4.22 -8.07 -1.88
CA VAL A 176 -3.24 -9.15 -1.78
C VAL A 176 -1.86 -8.62 -1.44
N ASN A 177 -1.46 -7.45 -1.96
CA ASN A 177 -0.21 -6.81 -1.57
C ASN A 177 -0.20 -6.48 -0.08
N ALA A 178 -1.28 -5.85 0.42
CA ALA A 178 -1.42 -5.51 1.83
C ALA A 178 -1.39 -6.76 2.74
N LEU A 179 -2.05 -7.85 2.32
CA LEU A 179 -2.01 -9.13 3.03
C LEU A 179 -0.60 -9.73 3.02
N ALA A 180 0.06 -9.74 1.87
CA ALA A 180 1.42 -10.27 1.77
C ALA A 180 2.39 -9.49 2.67
N LEU A 181 2.29 -8.16 2.75
CA LEU A 181 3.07 -7.34 3.69
C LEU A 181 2.76 -7.65 5.17
N LEU A 182 1.55 -8.12 5.48
CA LEU A 182 1.18 -8.49 6.84
C LEU A 182 1.77 -9.84 7.25
N PHE A 183 1.90 -10.78 6.30
CA PHE A 183 2.33 -12.15 6.58
C PHE A 183 3.82 -12.45 6.34
N LEU A 184 4.50 -11.66 5.50
CA LEU A 184 5.94 -11.78 5.21
C LEU A 184 6.81 -11.06 6.26
#